data_AF-A0A3D0Z945-F1
#
_entry.id   AF-A0A3D0Z945-F1
#
_cell.length_a   1.000
_cell.length_b   1.000
_cell.length_c   1.000
_cell.angle_alpha   90.00
_cell.angle_beta   90.00
_cell.angle_gamma   90.00
#
_symmetry.space_group_name_H-M   'P 1'
#
loop_
_entity.id
_entity.type
_entity.pdbx_description
1 polymer ?
#
loop_
_entity_poly.entity_id
_entity_poly.type
_entity_poly.pdbx_seq_one_letter_code
_entity_poly.pdbx_strand_id
1 'polypeptide(L)'
;MNIIDFINDHKNNCFWFFLPVIIFNIIFTKYLPEYYLKNINHPIVTIETITRIMTIAFSVMMAINLDNRIGKIGLIIYIAGILIYFCSFIFVIKASAILLQNNLFILLAPYWTTVIWLIGIGLLGNKLFLKIPYHYTAYIVLSIAFAIIHSIHGYICVRKL
;
A
#
# COMPACT_ATOMS: atom_id res chain seq x y z
N MET A 1 -21.74 -6.78 23.01
CA MET A 1 -20.37 -6.25 23.08
C MET A 1 -20.43 -4.77 22.79
N ASN A 2 -20.01 -3.96 23.75
CA ASN A 2 -19.99 -2.50 23.72
C ASN A 2 -18.81 -2.06 22.82
N ILE A 3 -18.95 -0.91 22.14
CA ILE A 3 -17.96 -0.40 21.18
C ILE A 3 -16.55 -0.30 21.81
N ILE A 4 -16.48 0.05 23.09
CA ILE A 4 -15.21 0.18 23.83
C ILE A 4 -14.49 -1.16 23.96
N ASP A 5 -15.23 -2.25 24.21
CA ASP A 5 -14.66 -3.60 24.31
C ASP A 5 -14.21 -4.12 22.95
N PHE A 6 -14.99 -3.85 21.90
CA PHE A 6 -14.55 -4.12 20.53
C PHE A 6 -13.25 -3.39 20.19
N ILE A 7 -13.15 -2.10 20.51
CA ILE A 7 -11.93 -1.33 20.26
C ILE A 7 -10.75 -1.92 21.04
N ASN A 8 -10.93 -2.24 22.33
CA ASN A 8 -9.87 -2.80 23.16
C ASN A 8 -9.37 -4.17 22.65
N ASP A 9 -10.28 -5.03 22.20
CA ASP A 9 -9.94 -6.36 21.67
C ASP A 9 -9.26 -6.30 20.29
N HIS A 10 -9.51 -5.24 19.51
CA HIS A 10 -9.04 -5.11 18.13
C HIS A 10 -7.93 -4.06 17.96
N LYS A 11 -7.27 -3.65 19.07
CA LYS A 11 -6.14 -2.71 19.02
C LYS A 11 -4.96 -3.27 18.22
N ASN A 12 -4.73 -4.57 18.21
CA ASN A 12 -3.57 -5.18 17.55
C ASN A 12 -3.88 -5.62 16.11
N ASN A 13 -4.38 -4.69 15.30
CA ASN A 13 -4.73 -4.95 13.90
C ASN A 13 -3.61 -4.54 12.93
N CYS A 14 -3.64 -5.05 11.71
CA CYS A 14 -2.63 -4.75 10.70
C CYS A 14 -2.69 -3.33 10.14
N PHE A 15 -3.74 -2.53 10.43
CA PHE A 15 -3.85 -1.15 9.95
C PHE A 15 -2.72 -0.25 10.48
N TRP A 16 -2.13 -0.55 11.64
CA TRP A 16 -0.97 0.19 12.15
C TRP A 16 0.21 0.25 11.17
N PHE A 17 0.35 -0.76 10.31
CA PHE A 17 1.39 -0.83 9.30
C PHE A 17 1.14 0.10 8.10
N PHE A 18 -0.05 0.70 7.98
CA PHE A 18 -0.29 1.77 7.01
C PHE A 18 0.17 3.14 7.51
N LEU A 19 0.25 3.38 8.83
CA LEU A 19 0.54 4.72 9.36
C LEU A 19 1.89 5.27 8.91
N PRO A 20 3.02 4.52 8.93
CA PRO A 20 4.29 5.06 8.47
C PRO A 20 4.23 5.49 7.00
N VAL A 21 3.52 4.74 6.16
CA VAL A 21 3.32 5.05 4.73
C VAL A 21 2.45 6.29 4.55
N ILE A 22 1.34 6.40 5.31
CA ILE A 22 0.43 7.56 5.25
C ILE A 22 1.16 8.84 5.69
N ILE A 23 1.86 8.79 6.83
CA ILE A 23 2.61 9.93 7.36
C ILE A 23 3.67 10.37 6.35
N PHE A 24 4.42 9.41 5.79
CA PHE A 24 5.43 9.69 4.78
C PHE A 24 4.82 10.36 3.54
N ASN A 25 3.71 9.82 3.02
CA ASN A 25 3.02 10.40 1.86
C ASN A 25 2.55 11.83 2.15
N ILE A 26 1.92 12.10 3.31
CA ILE A 26 1.48 13.45 3.67
C ILE A 26 2.65 14.44 3.68
N ILE A 27 3.80 14.05 4.22
CA ILE A 27 4.98 14.91 4.30
C ILE A 27 5.58 15.17 2.92
N PHE A 28 5.69 14.13 2.07
CA PHE A 28 6.50 14.19 0.87
C PHE A 28 5.73 14.41 -0.44
N THR A 29 4.41 14.19 -0.49
CA THR A 29 3.60 14.34 -1.72
C THR A 29 3.67 15.75 -2.30
N LYS A 30 3.82 16.79 -1.48
CA LYS A 30 3.98 18.19 -1.94
C LYS A 30 5.27 18.45 -2.73
N TYR A 31 6.25 17.55 -2.67
CA TYR A 31 7.51 17.65 -3.42
C TYR A 31 7.52 16.78 -4.67
N LEU A 32 6.44 16.03 -4.93
CA LEU A 32 6.35 15.26 -6.17
C LEU A 32 6.11 16.18 -7.37
N PRO A 33 6.58 15.76 -8.56
CA PRO A 33 6.23 16.43 -9.81
C PRO A 33 4.71 16.54 -10.02
N GLU A 34 4.28 17.59 -10.73
CA GLU A 34 2.86 17.96 -10.87
C GLU A 34 1.97 16.85 -11.44
N TYR A 35 2.50 16.00 -12.32
CA TYR A 35 1.74 14.89 -12.90
C TYR A 35 1.32 13.81 -11.88
N TYR A 36 1.91 13.75 -10.69
CA TYR A 36 1.40 12.92 -9.58
C TYR A 36 0.18 13.51 -8.88
N LEU A 37 -0.01 14.83 -8.99
CA LEU A 37 -1.10 15.58 -8.33
C LEU A 37 -2.27 15.82 -9.29
N LYS A 38 -2.10 15.49 -10.57
CA LYS A 38 -3.10 15.71 -11.61
C LYS A 38 -4.30 14.80 -11.38
N ASN A 39 -5.45 15.41 -11.14
CA ASN A 39 -6.71 14.68 -11.09
C ASN A 39 -7.19 14.41 -12.52
N ILE A 40 -7.50 13.14 -12.81
CA ILE A 40 -8.01 12.73 -14.13
C ILE A 40 -9.46 12.28 -14.01
N ASN A 41 -10.30 12.72 -14.93
CA ASN A 41 -11.65 12.15 -15.06
C ASN A 41 -11.56 10.83 -15.85
N HIS A 42 -11.33 9.73 -15.15
CA HIS A 42 -11.19 8.41 -15.76
C HIS A 42 -11.72 7.30 -14.82
N PRO A 43 -12.42 6.26 -15.34
CA PRO A 43 -12.96 5.17 -14.51
C PRO A 43 -11.91 4.49 -13.61
N ILE A 44 -10.64 4.47 -14.03
CA ILE A 44 -9.54 3.90 -13.24
C ILE A 44 -9.43 4.51 -11.84
N VAL A 45 -9.76 5.80 -11.67
CA VAL A 45 -9.68 6.50 -10.37
C VAL A 45 -10.67 5.88 -9.40
N THR A 46 -11.88 5.55 -9.87
CA THR A 46 -12.92 4.92 -9.05
C THR A 46 -12.51 3.51 -8.66
N ILE A 47 -12.02 2.73 -9.63
CA ILE A 47 -11.58 1.35 -9.41
C ILE A 47 -10.39 1.30 -8.44
N GLU A 48 -9.43 2.20 -8.60
CA GLU A 48 -8.27 2.34 -7.72
C GLU A 48 -8.69 2.73 -6.30
N THR A 49 -9.62 3.69 -6.17
CA THR A 49 -10.14 4.11 -4.87
C THR A 49 -10.85 2.96 -4.15
N ILE A 50 -11.71 2.20 -4.85
CA ILE A 50 -12.42 1.06 -4.27
C ILE A 50 -11.41 0.02 -3.77
N THR A 51 -10.45 -0.38 -4.62
CA THR A 51 -9.44 -1.39 -4.25
C THR A 51 -8.52 -0.92 -3.12
N ARG A 52 -8.19 0.38 -3.07
CA ARG A 52 -7.48 1.01 -1.95
C ARG A 52 -8.27 0.91 -0.65
N ILE A 53 -9.54 1.31 -0.66
CA ILE A 53 -10.43 1.25 0.49
C ILE A 53 -10.56 -0.20 0.97
N MET A 54 -10.77 -1.15 0.06
CA MET A 54 -10.84 -2.57 0.40
C MET A 54 -9.55 -3.05 1.07
N THR A 55 -8.38 -2.70 0.52
CA THR A 55 -7.08 -3.09 1.08
C THR A 55 -6.89 -2.54 2.50
N ILE A 56 -7.21 -1.27 2.72
CA ILE A 56 -7.13 -0.65 4.06
C ILE A 56 -8.15 -1.27 5.01
N ALA A 57 -9.40 -1.42 4.59
CA ALA A 57 -10.48 -1.97 5.42
C ALA A 57 -10.20 -3.42 5.85
N PHE A 58 -9.67 -4.26 4.95
CA PHE A 58 -9.29 -5.63 5.29
C PHE A 58 -8.19 -5.65 6.37
N SER A 59 -7.22 -4.74 6.31
CA SER A 59 -6.13 -4.67 7.30
C SER A 59 -6.62 -4.36 8.72
N VAL A 60 -7.75 -3.65 8.87
CA VAL A 60 -8.41 -3.41 10.17
C VAL A 60 -8.95 -4.70 10.76
N MET A 61 -9.39 -5.63 9.90
CA MET A 61 -9.97 -6.92 10.31
C MET A 61 -8.91 -8.00 10.57
N MET A 62 -7.69 -7.79 10.08
CA MET A 62 -6.56 -8.70 10.22
C MET A 62 -5.84 -8.48 11.55
N ALA A 63 -5.65 -9.56 12.30
CA ALA A 63 -4.92 -9.54 13.55
C ALA A 63 -3.42 -9.73 13.31
N ILE A 64 -2.59 -8.94 14.00
CA ILE A 64 -1.13 -9.12 13.95
C ILE A 64 -0.78 -10.47 14.58
N ASN A 65 -0.08 -11.33 13.84
CA ASN A 65 0.43 -12.59 14.35
C ASN A 65 1.95 -12.68 14.15
N LEU A 66 2.71 -12.54 15.23
CA LEU A 66 4.19 -12.67 15.23
C LEU A 66 4.69 -13.99 15.85
N ASP A 67 3.78 -14.82 16.35
CA ASP A 67 4.13 -16.07 17.04
C ASP A 67 4.62 -17.13 16.05
N ASN A 68 4.18 -17.05 14.79
CA ASN A 68 4.56 -18.00 13.75
C ASN A 68 5.62 -17.47 12.78
N ARG A 69 6.30 -18.40 12.10
CA ARG A 69 7.38 -18.10 11.14
C ARG A 69 6.92 -17.21 9.99
N ILE A 70 5.69 -17.40 9.51
CA ILE A 70 5.12 -16.63 8.40
C ILE A 70 4.97 -15.16 8.77
N GLY A 71 4.48 -14.86 9.98
CA GLY A 71 4.35 -13.51 10.50
C GLY A 71 5.68 -12.78 10.63
N LYS A 72 6.71 -13.46 11.13
CA LYS A 72 8.07 -12.92 11.22
C LYS A 72 8.65 -12.60 9.83
N ILE A 73 8.45 -13.48 8.85
CA ILE A 73 8.83 -13.22 7.45
C ILE A 73 8.04 -12.03 6.90
N GLY A 74 6.74 -11.95 7.18
CA GLY A 74 5.89 -10.82 6.82
C GLY A 74 6.41 -9.49 7.34
N LEU A 75 6.88 -9.44 8.60
CA LEU A 75 7.49 -8.25 9.18
C LEU A 75 8.75 -7.83 8.43
N ILE A 76 9.64 -8.77 8.11
CA ILE A 76 10.87 -8.50 7.35
C ILE A 76 10.54 -7.96 5.96
N ILE A 77 9.58 -8.58 5.25
CA ILE A 77 9.12 -8.14 3.93
C ILE A 77 8.48 -6.76 4.01
N TYR A 78 7.68 -6.49 5.04
CA TYR A 78 7.10 -5.17 5.28
C TYR A 78 8.19 -4.10 5.46
N ILE A 79 9.18 -4.35 6.33
CA ILE A 79 10.27 -3.40 6.59
C ILE A 79 11.10 -3.17 5.32
N ALA A 80 11.47 -4.23 4.60
CA ALA A 80 12.19 -4.08 3.34
C ALA A 80 11.36 -3.33 2.30
N GLY A 81 10.07 -3.67 2.18
CA GLY A 81 9.15 -3.07 1.22
C GLY A 81 8.92 -1.58 1.47
N ILE A 82 8.77 -1.15 2.73
CA ILE A 82 8.57 0.26 3.04
C ILE A 82 9.84 1.07 2.79
N LEU A 83 11.02 0.51 3.07
CA LEU A 83 12.29 1.15 2.75
C LEU A 83 12.47 1.30 1.22
N ILE A 84 12.16 0.27 0.45
CA ILE A 84 12.19 0.32 -1.02
C ILE A 84 11.21 1.38 -1.53
N TYR A 85 9.98 1.41 -0.99
CA TYR A 85 8.96 2.39 -1.34
C TYR A 85 9.44 3.82 -1.05
N PHE A 86 9.96 4.10 0.15
CA PHE A 86 10.49 5.41 0.53
C PHE A 86 11.67 5.83 -0.36
N CYS A 87 12.60 4.92 -0.63
CA CYS A 87 13.71 5.18 -1.54
C CYS A 87 13.21 5.54 -2.95
N SER A 88 12.21 4.81 -3.46
CA SER A 88 11.63 5.09 -4.78
C SER A 88 10.98 6.48 -4.84
N PHE A 89 10.30 6.88 -3.78
CA PHE A 89 9.64 8.18 -3.66
C PHE A 89 10.66 9.32 -3.60
N ILE A 90 11.69 9.18 -2.75
CA ILE A 90 12.78 10.16 -2.65
C ILE A 90 13.55 10.27 -3.96
N PHE A 91 13.77 9.15 -4.65
CA PHE A 91 14.44 9.14 -5.94
C PHE A 91 13.66 9.97 -6.97
N VAL A 92 12.35 9.76 -7.07
CA VAL A 92 11.49 10.53 -7.98
C VAL A 92 11.52 12.03 -7.67
N ILE A 93 11.51 12.42 -6.39
CA ILE A 93 11.59 13.84 -6.00
C ILE A 93 12.90 14.48 -6.48
N LYS A 94 14.01 13.75 -6.42
CA LYS A 94 15.36 14.28 -6.71
C LYS A 94 15.80 14.09 -8.16
N ALA A 95 15.19 13.18 -8.90
CA ALA A 95 15.58 12.86 -10.26
C ALA A 95 15.25 14.00 -11.22
N SER A 96 16.08 14.14 -12.26
CA SER A 96 15.82 15.13 -13.31
C SER A 96 14.59 14.75 -14.13
N ALA A 97 13.87 15.76 -14.62
CA ALA A 97 12.70 15.55 -15.47
C ALA A 97 13.03 14.69 -16.71
N ILE A 98 14.20 14.91 -17.32
CA ILE A 98 14.68 14.14 -18.49
C ILE A 98 14.83 12.65 -18.15
N LEU A 99 15.42 12.32 -17.00
CA LEU A 99 15.59 10.92 -16.58
C LEU A 99 14.23 10.25 -16.36
N LEU A 100 13.32 10.96 -15.68
CA LEU A 100 11.99 10.48 -15.36
C LEU A 100 11.12 10.25 -16.61
N GLN A 101 11.15 11.18 -17.57
CA GLN A 101 10.42 11.05 -18.83
C GLN A 101 10.92 9.89 -19.69
N ASN A 102 12.22 9.63 -19.68
CA ASN A 102 12.82 8.55 -20.46
C ASN A 102 12.72 7.18 -19.79
N ASN A 103 12.42 7.12 -18.49
CA ASN A 103 12.38 5.87 -17.74
C ASN A 103 11.09 5.70 -16.94
N LEU A 104 10.07 5.16 -17.63
CA LEU A 104 8.75 4.87 -17.08
C LEU A 104 8.78 3.93 -15.86
N PHE A 105 9.74 3.00 -15.82
CA PHE A 105 9.86 2.06 -14.69
C PHE A 105 10.26 2.78 -13.40
N ILE A 106 11.24 3.68 -13.50
CA ILE A 106 11.70 4.53 -12.40
C ILE A 106 10.60 5.51 -12.00
N LEU A 107 9.97 6.15 -12.98
CA LEU A 107 8.87 7.08 -12.78
C LEU A 107 7.71 6.43 -12.02
N LEU A 108 7.34 5.20 -12.38
CA LEU A 108 6.24 4.49 -11.72
C LEU A 108 6.67 3.73 -10.47
N ALA A 109 7.93 3.82 -10.04
CA ALA A 109 8.45 3.09 -8.89
C ALA A 109 7.65 3.27 -7.60
N PRO A 110 7.23 4.49 -7.22
CA PRO A 110 6.36 4.66 -6.05
C PRO A 110 5.03 3.92 -6.16
N TYR A 111 4.51 3.69 -7.37
CA TYR A 111 3.24 2.98 -7.55
C TYR A 111 3.42 1.47 -7.39
N TRP A 112 4.32 0.84 -8.16
CA TRP A 112 4.44 -0.62 -8.17
C TRP A 112 5.17 -1.18 -6.95
N THR A 113 6.05 -0.41 -6.30
CA THR A 113 6.73 -0.86 -5.07
C THR A 113 5.78 -1.03 -3.88
N THR A 114 4.56 -0.46 -3.96
CA THR A 114 3.54 -0.61 -2.90
C THR A 114 3.17 -2.06 -2.61
N VAL A 115 3.24 -2.92 -3.63
CA VAL A 115 2.90 -4.34 -3.48
C VAL A 115 3.78 -5.05 -2.46
N ILE A 116 5.04 -4.63 -2.31
CA ILE A 116 6.02 -5.34 -1.48
C ILE A 116 5.64 -5.23 -0.01
N TRP A 117 5.39 -4.01 0.48
CA TRP A 117 5.02 -3.83 1.88
C TRP A 117 3.59 -4.31 2.17
N LEU A 118 2.69 -4.27 1.18
CA LEU A 118 1.35 -4.88 1.30
C LEU A 118 1.41 -6.41 1.41
N ILE A 119 2.28 -7.09 0.66
CA ILE A 119 2.52 -8.54 0.84
C ILE A 119 3.01 -8.81 2.26
N GLY A 120 3.91 -7.99 2.79
CA GLY A 120 4.36 -8.06 4.18
C GLY A 120 3.19 -8.00 5.18
N ILE A 121 2.26 -7.05 4.98
CA ILE A 121 1.03 -6.95 5.78
C ILE A 121 0.15 -8.20 5.66
N GLY A 122 -0.02 -8.74 4.45
CA GLY A 122 -0.77 -9.97 4.22
C GLY A 122 -0.26 -11.14 5.07
N LEU A 123 1.06 -11.35 5.05
CA LEU A 123 1.73 -12.42 5.80
C LEU A 123 1.66 -12.21 7.33
N LEU A 124 1.76 -10.95 7.79
CA LEU A 124 1.57 -10.56 9.19
C LEU A 124 0.16 -10.87 9.71
N GLY A 125 -0.84 -10.57 8.89
CA GLY A 125 -2.24 -10.74 9.22
C GLY A 125 -2.80 -12.06 8.73
N ASN A 126 -2.24 -13.18 9.20
CA ASN A 126 -2.68 -14.53 8.78
C ASN A 126 -3.94 -15.06 9.49
N LYS A 127 -4.59 -14.21 10.30
CA LYS A 127 -5.83 -14.51 11.01
C LYS A 127 -6.71 -13.26 11.04
N LEU A 128 -8.03 -13.45 10.94
CA LEU A 128 -9.00 -12.38 11.17
C LEU A 128 -9.46 -12.37 12.63
N PHE A 129 -9.90 -11.21 13.12
CA PHE A 129 -10.61 -11.15 14.39
C PHE A 129 -12.00 -11.82 14.31
N LEU A 130 -12.60 -11.80 13.12
CA LEU A 130 -13.85 -12.52 12.86
C LEU A 130 -13.59 -14.04 12.78
N LYS A 131 -14.55 -14.83 13.26
CA LYS A 131 -14.53 -16.31 13.19
C LYS A 131 -14.89 -16.83 11.78
N ILE A 132 -14.24 -16.29 10.75
CA ILE A 132 -14.41 -16.68 9.34
C ILE A 132 -13.11 -17.36 8.88
N PRO A 133 -13.18 -18.50 8.17
CA PRO A 133 -11.99 -19.13 7.61
C PRO A 133 -11.30 -18.14 6.66
N TYR A 134 -10.03 -17.86 6.94
CA TYR A 134 -9.25 -16.88 6.21
C TYR A 134 -7.83 -17.40 6.00
N HIS A 135 -7.28 -17.10 4.83
CA HIS A 135 -5.89 -17.38 4.49
C HIS A 135 -5.25 -16.09 3.97
N TYR A 136 -4.00 -15.83 4.37
CA TYR A 136 -3.27 -14.59 4.04
C TYR A 136 -3.17 -14.32 2.53
N THR A 137 -3.28 -15.36 1.70
CA THR A 137 -3.29 -15.23 0.24
C THR A 137 -4.44 -14.39 -0.28
N ALA A 138 -5.59 -14.37 0.40
CA ALA A 138 -6.72 -13.52 0.01
C ALA A 138 -6.33 -12.04 0.00
N TYR A 139 -5.63 -11.58 1.06
CA TYR A 139 -5.13 -10.22 1.14
C TYR A 139 -3.99 -9.96 0.14
N ILE A 140 -3.11 -10.94 -0.09
CA ILE A 140 -2.04 -10.81 -1.09
C ILE A 140 -2.61 -10.62 -2.50
N VAL A 141 -3.63 -11.40 -2.88
CA VAL A 141 -4.28 -11.26 -4.19
C VAL A 141 -4.92 -9.88 -4.33
N LEU A 142 -5.63 -9.41 -3.30
CA LEU A 142 -6.19 -8.05 -3.27
C LEU A 142 -5.10 -6.99 -3.41
N SER A 143 -3.98 -7.16 -2.71
CA SER A 143 -2.84 -6.24 -2.73
C SER A 143 -2.16 -6.17 -4.09
N ILE A 144 -1.99 -7.31 -4.76
CA ILE A 144 -1.45 -7.38 -6.12
C ILE A 144 -2.40 -6.69 -7.11
N ALA A 145 -3.71 -6.97 -7.00
CA ALA A 145 -4.71 -6.34 -7.85
C ALA A 145 -4.70 -4.81 -7.67
N PHE A 146 -4.70 -4.33 -6.42
CA PHE A 146 -4.56 -2.91 -6.10
C PHE A 146 -3.27 -2.32 -6.69
N ALA A 147 -2.12 -2.95 -6.50
CA ALA A 147 -0.85 -2.42 -7.00
C ALA A 147 -0.80 -2.32 -8.54
N ILE A 148 -1.39 -3.29 -9.25
CA ILE A 148 -1.53 -3.23 -10.72
C ILE A 148 -2.40 -2.05 -11.12
N ILE A 149 -3.60 -1.92 -10.53
CA ILE A 149 -4.53 -0.83 -10.81
C ILE A 149 -3.91 0.53 -10.47
N HIS A 150 -3.21 0.63 -9.35
CA HIS A 150 -2.53 1.84 -8.90
C HIS A 150 -1.40 2.24 -9.86
N SER A 151 -0.65 1.26 -10.37
CA SER A 151 0.40 1.51 -11.38
C SER A 151 -0.19 1.93 -12.73
N ILE A 152 -1.32 1.34 -13.14
CA ILE A 152 -2.05 1.74 -14.36
C ILE A 152 -2.58 3.17 -14.21
N HIS A 153 -3.14 3.52 -13.05
CA HIS A 153 -3.58 4.88 -12.78
C HIS A 153 -2.40 5.87 -12.92
N GLY A 154 -1.26 5.59 -12.27
CA GLY A 154 -0.06 6.41 -12.39
C GLY A 154 0.44 6.55 -13.83
N TYR A 155 0.42 5.46 -14.60
CA TYR A 155 0.76 5.47 -16.02
C TYR A 155 -0.14 6.42 -16.83
N ILE A 156 -1.46 6.37 -16.59
CA ILE A 156 -2.42 7.23 -17.29
C ILE A 156 -2.21 8.70 -16.93
N CYS A 157 -1.93 9.02 -15.65
CA CYS A 157 -1.64 10.40 -15.22
C CYS A 157 -0.42 10.98 -15.91
N VAL A 158 0.65 10.18 -16.04
CA VAL A 158 1.88 10.57 -16.74
C VAL A 158 1.66 10.71 -18.25
N ARG A 159 0.94 9.79 -18.89
CA ARG A 159 0.77 9.76 -20.35
C ARG A 159 -0.27 10.75 -20.89
N LYS A 160 -1.15 11.27 -20.04
CA LYS A 160 -2.07 12.38 -20.37
C LYS A 160 -1.44 13.77 -20.11
N LEU A 161 -0.11 13.84 -20.13
CA LEU A 161 0.66 15.08 -20.32
C LEU A 161 0.73 15.39 -21.82
#